data_AF-K0SQD8-F1
#
_entry.id   AF-K0SQD8-F1
#
_cell.length_a   1.000
_cell.length_b   1.000
_cell.length_c   1.000
_cell.angle_alpha   90.00
_cell.angle_beta   90.00
_cell.angle_gamma   90.00
#
_symmetry.space_group_name_H-M   'P 1'
#
loop_
_entity.id
_entity.type
_entity.pdbx_description
1 polymer ?
#
loop_
_entity_poly.entity_id
_entity_poly.type
_entity_poly.pdbx_seq_one_letter_code
_entity_poly.pdbx_strand_id
1 'polypeptide(L)'
;MFISSTDELTFDFDVYGKQSSAKWTGIMLLMFFLFFDSFTSQWQSRMFKRHPDLSMIELMFATSAFSTVLSFITLVHDEMLWPAFDFITAHSEIQLHFFLFSICSTVGQLFIFYTIKNFGAVVFAIIMTTRVLISIALSVLLYEHKVTSTGFFGLAVVVGAVCYRIKRKAEGKQLIKWKGMGEKSEKEIELVQEWHEHIDT
;
A
#
# COMPACT_ATOMS: atom_id res chain seq x y z
N MET A 1 7.71 4.40 -25.54
CA MET A 1 6.73 5.50 -25.62
C MET A 1 6.00 5.76 -24.30
N PHE A 2 5.87 4.79 -23.37
CA PHE A 2 5.31 5.02 -22.01
C PHE A 2 6.33 5.37 -20.92
N ILE A 3 7.62 5.34 -21.23
CA ILE A 3 8.72 5.72 -20.30
C ILE A 3 9.19 7.16 -20.52
N SER A 4 8.75 7.83 -21.59
CA SER A 4 9.13 9.22 -21.90
C SER A 4 8.24 10.26 -21.21
N SER A 5 7.19 9.85 -20.49
CA SER A 5 6.25 10.75 -19.82
C SER A 5 6.49 10.88 -18.32
N THR A 6 7.48 10.17 -17.76
CA THR A 6 7.89 10.36 -16.35
C THR A 6 8.90 11.50 -16.19
N ASP A 7 9.44 12.04 -17.29
CA ASP A 7 10.27 13.25 -17.30
C ASP A 7 9.47 14.56 -17.42
N GLU A 8 8.14 14.50 -17.58
CA GLU A 8 7.25 15.68 -17.67
C GLU A 8 6.33 15.85 -16.45
N LEU A 9 6.64 15.23 -15.31
CA LEU A 9 6.12 15.73 -14.02
C LEU A 9 7.05 16.81 -13.48
N THR A 10 7.20 17.86 -14.29
CA THR A 10 7.66 19.18 -13.86
C THR A 10 6.59 19.78 -12.96
N PHE A 11 6.64 19.45 -11.67
CA PHE A 11 6.27 20.41 -10.63
C PHE A 11 7.32 21.53 -10.64
N ASP A 12 7.33 22.29 -11.73
CA ASP A 12 8.17 23.46 -11.99
C ASP A 12 7.31 24.70 -11.79
N PHE A 13 6.90 24.92 -10.54
CA PHE A 13 6.54 26.25 -10.09
C PHE A 13 7.43 26.59 -8.90
N ASP A 14 8.58 27.18 -9.22
CA ASP A 14 9.27 28.05 -8.30
C ASP A 14 9.58 29.37 -9.03
N VAL A 15 9.08 30.48 -8.47
CA VAL A 15 9.27 31.86 -8.98
C VAL A 15 10.75 32.29 -8.91
N TYR A 16 11.61 31.46 -8.32
CA TYR A 16 13.06 31.66 -8.24
C TYR A 16 13.80 30.50 -8.92
N GLY A 17 14.10 30.65 -10.21
CA GLY A 17 14.76 29.65 -11.06
C GLY A 17 16.04 29.03 -10.51
N LYS A 18 15.91 27.98 -9.70
CA LYS A 18 17.01 27.13 -9.24
C LYS A 18 16.59 25.66 -9.23
N GLN A 19 17.06 24.94 -10.23
CA GLN A 19 16.85 23.50 -10.45
C GLN A 19 17.45 22.67 -9.29
N SER A 20 16.64 22.33 -8.28
CA SER A 20 17.06 21.46 -7.16
C SER A 20 16.28 20.14 -7.14
N SER A 21 16.74 19.21 -7.97
CA SER A 21 16.66 17.74 -7.85
C SER A 21 15.35 17.10 -7.35
N ALA A 22 14.42 16.84 -8.28
CA ALA A 22 13.24 15.98 -8.09
C ALA A 22 13.55 14.57 -7.51
N LYS A 23 14.81 14.14 -7.54
CA LYS A 23 15.30 12.90 -6.92
C LYS A 23 14.98 12.81 -5.42
N TRP A 24 15.20 13.89 -4.67
CA TRP A 24 14.95 13.90 -3.23
C TRP A 24 13.46 13.92 -2.92
N THR A 25 12.68 14.69 -3.67
CA THR A 25 11.21 14.71 -3.57
C THR A 25 10.62 13.32 -3.84
N GLY A 26 11.09 12.62 -4.89
CA GLY A 26 10.64 11.26 -5.20
C GLY A 26 11.01 10.24 -4.11
N ILE A 27 12.22 10.33 -3.54
CA ILE A 27 12.63 9.47 -2.41
C ILE A 27 11.75 9.72 -1.17
N MET A 28 11.50 10.99 -0.84
CA MET A 28 10.63 11.36 0.28
C MET A 28 9.20 10.86 0.09
N LEU A 29 8.65 11.03 -1.12
CA LEU A 29 7.31 10.55 -1.47
C LEU A 29 7.21 9.02 -1.39
N LEU A 30 8.23 8.29 -1.84
CA LEU A 30 8.29 6.84 -1.75
C LEU A 30 8.34 6.36 -0.29
N MET A 31 9.14 7.01 0.56
CA MET A 31 9.18 6.69 1.98
C MET A 31 7.83 6.93 2.65
N PHE A 32 7.18 8.06 2.34
CA PHE A 32 5.84 8.36 2.83
C PHE A 32 4.84 7.31 2.36
N PHE A 33 4.80 7.00 1.06
CA PHE A 33 3.94 5.96 0.50
C PHE A 33 4.12 4.60 1.22
N LEU A 34 5.35 4.14 1.39
CA LEU A 34 5.63 2.87 2.08
C LEU A 34 5.20 2.89 3.55
N PHE A 35 5.33 4.03 4.23
CA PHE A 35 4.86 4.19 5.60
C PHE A 35 3.33 4.05 5.68
N PHE A 36 2.59 4.76 4.83
CA PHE A 36 1.12 4.69 4.81
C PHE A 36 0.59 3.32 4.36
N ASP A 37 1.22 2.70 3.36
CA ASP A 37 0.87 1.35 2.90
C ASP A 37 1.08 0.30 4.01
N SER A 38 2.21 0.40 4.71
CA SER A 38 2.51 -0.46 5.86
C SER A 38 1.56 -0.21 7.02
N PHE A 39 1.24 1.05 7.34
CA PHE A 39 0.32 1.39 8.41
C PHE A 39 -1.09 0.86 8.13
N THR A 40 -1.60 1.08 6.92
CA THR A 40 -2.95 0.70 6.50
C THR A 40 -3.14 -0.81 6.53
N SER A 41 -2.22 -1.57 5.91
CA SER A 41 -2.31 -3.04 5.88
C SER A 41 -2.21 -3.65 7.28
N GLN A 42 -1.36 -3.11 8.15
CA GLN A 42 -1.21 -3.57 9.53
C GLN A 42 -2.44 -3.19 10.39
N TRP A 43 -3.01 -2.00 10.16
CA TRP A 43 -4.25 -1.56 10.79
C TRP A 43 -5.42 -2.47 10.40
N GLN A 44 -5.58 -2.74 9.10
CA GLN A 44 -6.58 -3.68 8.59
C GLN A 44 -6.45 -5.06 9.25
N SER A 45 -5.22 -5.60 9.34
CA SER A 45 -5.00 -6.90 9.98
C SER A 45 -5.27 -6.90 11.49
N ARG A 46 -5.08 -5.78 12.20
CA ARG A 46 -5.41 -5.63 13.63
C ARG A 46 -6.91 -5.49 13.86
N MET A 47 -7.60 -4.72 13.02
CA MET A 47 -9.06 -4.56 13.08
C MET A 47 -9.77 -5.91 12.92
N PHE A 48 -9.36 -6.72 11.95
CA PHE A 48 -9.91 -8.08 11.77
C PHE A 48 -9.65 -9.04 12.94
N LYS A 49 -8.62 -8.79 13.77
CA LYS A 49 -8.33 -9.61 14.96
C LYS A 49 -9.05 -9.13 16.21
N ARG A 50 -9.27 -7.81 16.34
CA ARG A 50 -9.91 -7.20 17.52
C ARG A 50 -11.44 -7.26 17.44
N HIS A 51 -12.01 -7.22 16.24
CA HIS A 51 -13.45 -7.29 16.01
C HIS A 51 -13.75 -8.40 15.00
N PRO A 52 -13.98 -9.65 15.45
CA PRO A 52 -14.36 -10.75 14.57
C PRO A 52 -15.71 -10.53 13.86
N ASP A 53 -16.54 -9.63 14.40
CA ASP A 53 -17.87 -9.29 13.88
C ASP A 53 -17.86 -8.20 12.80
N LEU A 54 -16.74 -7.49 12.59
CA LEU A 54 -16.62 -6.49 11.53
C LEU A 54 -16.58 -7.17 10.16
N SER A 55 -17.46 -6.74 9.26
CA SER A 55 -17.53 -7.32 7.93
C SER A 55 -16.32 -6.89 7.10
N MET A 56 -15.74 -7.88 6.42
CA MET A 56 -14.70 -7.69 5.40
C MET A 56 -15.05 -6.56 4.41
N ILE A 57 -16.32 -6.55 4.03
CA ILE A 57 -16.89 -5.68 3.01
C ILE A 57 -17.00 -4.24 3.53
N GLU A 58 -17.25 -4.04 4.83
CA GLU A 58 -17.33 -2.70 5.43
C GLU A 58 -15.96 -2.01 5.44
N LEU A 59 -14.89 -2.74 5.75
CA LEU A 59 -13.54 -2.18 5.74
C LEU A 59 -13.05 -1.91 4.30
N MET A 60 -13.43 -2.76 3.35
CA MET A 60 -13.21 -2.54 1.93
C MET A 60 -13.91 -1.27 1.46
N PHE A 61 -15.20 -1.13 1.77
CA PHE A 61 -15.99 0.03 1.41
C PHE A 61 -15.43 1.31 2.04
N ALA A 62 -15.07 1.28 3.33
CA ALA A 62 -14.48 2.42 4.01
C ALA A 62 -13.13 2.85 3.40
N THR A 63 -12.27 1.89 3.05
CA THR A 63 -10.96 2.20 2.43
C THR A 63 -11.14 2.77 1.03
N SER A 64 -12.01 2.17 0.21
CA SER A 64 -12.28 2.66 -1.15
C SER A 64 -13.02 4.00 -1.13
N ALA A 65 -13.93 4.22 -0.19
CA ALA A 65 -14.62 5.51 -0.02
C ALA A 65 -13.65 6.63 0.39
N PHE A 66 -12.76 6.36 1.36
CA PHE A 66 -11.72 7.31 1.75
C PHE A 66 -10.79 7.65 0.58
N SER A 67 -10.37 6.65 -0.19
CA SER A 67 -9.57 6.86 -1.41
C SER A 67 -10.31 7.71 -2.44
N THR A 68 -11.61 7.46 -2.67
CA THR A 68 -12.42 8.24 -3.62
C THR A 68 -12.54 9.70 -3.17
N VAL A 69 -12.75 9.95 -1.87
CA VAL A 69 -12.83 11.33 -1.33
C VAL A 69 -11.50 12.06 -1.52
N LEU A 70 -10.38 11.43 -1.18
CA LEU A 70 -9.07 12.04 -1.39
C LEU A 70 -8.81 12.33 -2.87
N SER A 71 -9.06 11.36 -3.74
CA SER A 71 -8.92 11.54 -5.20
C SER A 71 -9.81 12.66 -5.72
N PHE A 72 -11.04 12.78 -5.21
CA PHE A 72 -11.97 13.85 -5.60
C PHE A 72 -11.46 15.23 -5.18
N ILE A 73 -10.96 15.36 -3.94
CA ILE A 73 -10.38 16.61 -3.45
C ILE A 73 -9.19 17.03 -4.32
N THR A 74 -8.30 16.10 -4.66
CA THR A 74 -7.17 16.35 -5.56
C THR A 74 -7.65 16.80 -6.93
N LEU A 75 -8.65 16.14 -7.51
CA LEU A 75 -9.16 16.46 -8.84
C LEU A 75 -9.84 17.83 -8.91
N VAL A 76 -10.48 18.26 -7.81
CA VAL A 76 -11.05 19.61 -7.68
C VAL A 76 -9.93 20.64 -7.57
N HIS A 77 -8.86 20.34 -6.83
CA HIS A 77 -7.72 21.25 -6.67
C HIS A 77 -6.91 21.43 -7.96
N ASP A 78 -6.82 20.39 -8.80
CA ASP A 78 -6.17 20.44 -10.12
C ASP A 78 -7.05 21.04 -11.23
N GLU A 79 -8.31 21.42 -10.94
CA GLU A 79 -9.31 21.94 -11.90
C GLU A 79 -9.59 21.03 -13.12
N MET A 80 -9.16 19.77 -13.07
CA MET A 80 -9.24 18.81 -14.18
C MET A 80 -10.58 18.06 -14.28
N LEU A 81 -11.51 18.30 -13.36
CA LEU A 81 -12.77 17.55 -13.28
C LEU A 81 -13.63 17.70 -14.54
N TRP A 82 -13.83 18.93 -15.03
CA TRP A 82 -14.65 19.19 -16.21
C TRP A 82 -14.05 18.63 -17.51
N PRO A 83 -12.75 18.87 -17.82
CA PRO A 83 -12.12 18.24 -18.99
C PRO A 83 -12.17 16.70 -18.98
N ALA A 84 -12.04 16.09 -17.79
CA ALA A 84 -12.11 14.63 -17.66
C ALA A 84 -13.52 14.10 -17.99
N PHE A 85 -14.57 14.81 -17.58
CA PHE A 85 -15.95 14.42 -17.87
C PHE A 85 -16.29 14.56 -19.37
N ASP A 86 -15.86 15.66 -19.98
CA ASP A 86 -16.05 15.89 -21.41
C ASP A 86 -15.34 14.81 -22.25
N PHE A 87 -14.15 14.38 -21.85
CA PHE A 87 -13.43 13.30 -22.52
C PHE A 87 -14.16 11.94 -22.44
N ILE A 88 -14.73 11.61 -21.27
CA ILE A 88 -15.46 10.34 -21.06
C ILE A 88 -16.77 10.30 -21.85
N THR A 89 -17.44 11.45 -22.00
CA THR A 89 -18.68 11.55 -22.78
C THR A 89 -18.41 11.58 -24.29
N ALA A 90 -17.29 12.15 -24.73
CA ALA A 90 -16.88 12.17 -26.13
C ALA A 90 -16.42 10.80 -26.66
N HIS A 91 -16.02 9.87 -25.78
CA HIS A 91 -15.47 8.57 -26.17
C HIS A 91 -16.20 7.39 -25.49
N SER A 92 -17.33 6.99 -26.08
CA SER A 92 -18.17 5.89 -25.60
C SER A 92 -17.43 4.54 -25.46
N GLU A 93 -16.47 4.24 -26.34
CA GLU A 93 -15.65 3.01 -26.28
C GLU A 93 -14.86 2.88 -24.96
N ILE A 94 -14.43 4.01 -24.38
CA ILE A 94 -13.63 4.03 -23.14
C ILE A 94 -14.49 3.63 -21.93
N GLN A 95 -15.81 3.86 -21.98
CA GLN A 95 -16.72 3.54 -20.88
C GLN A 95 -16.76 2.03 -20.60
N LEU A 96 -16.70 1.21 -21.66
CA LEU A 96 -16.62 -0.25 -21.51
C LEU A 96 -15.29 -0.65 -20.86
N HIS A 97 -14.17 -0.06 -21.28
CA HIS A 97 -12.87 -0.31 -20.66
C HIS A 97 -12.85 0.05 -19.18
N PHE A 98 -13.45 1.20 -18.79
CA PHE A 98 -13.59 1.58 -17.38
C PHE A 98 -14.48 0.62 -16.60
N PHE A 99 -15.57 0.15 -17.20
CA PHE A 99 -16.46 -0.81 -16.56
C PHE A 99 -15.76 -2.15 -16.30
N LEU A 100 -15.09 -2.72 -17.31
CA LEU A 100 -14.30 -3.94 -17.16
C LEU A 100 -13.16 -3.76 -16.16
N PHE A 101 -12.48 -2.61 -16.21
CA PHE A 101 -11.42 -2.27 -15.26
C PHE A 101 -11.96 -2.18 -13.83
N SER A 102 -13.14 -1.60 -13.62
CA SER A 102 -13.79 -1.48 -12.31
C SER A 102 -14.19 -2.85 -11.74
N ILE A 103 -14.79 -3.73 -12.56
CA ILE A 103 -15.11 -5.10 -12.15
C ILE A 103 -13.83 -5.85 -11.79
N CYS A 104 -12.82 -5.80 -12.65
CA CYS A 104 -11.54 -6.44 -12.43
C CYS A 104 -10.86 -5.93 -11.14
N SER A 105 -10.87 -4.61 -10.93
CA SER A 105 -10.33 -3.95 -9.75
C SER A 105 -11.07 -4.37 -8.48
N THR A 106 -12.40 -4.40 -8.50
CA THR A 106 -13.23 -4.81 -7.35
C THR A 106 -12.97 -6.27 -6.97
N VAL A 107 -12.91 -7.17 -7.97
CA VAL A 107 -12.55 -8.58 -7.75
C VAL A 107 -11.13 -8.70 -7.20
N GLY A 108 -10.16 -7.95 -7.74
CA GLY A 108 -8.79 -7.93 -7.27
C GLY A 108 -8.67 -7.44 -5.82
N GLN A 109 -9.38 -6.36 -5.49
CA GLN A 109 -9.48 -5.85 -4.13
C GLN A 109 -10.07 -6.91 -3.20
N LEU A 110 -11.14 -7.61 -3.59
CA LEU A 110 -11.73 -8.69 -2.78
C LEU A 110 -10.71 -9.79 -2.49
N PHE A 111 -9.92 -10.22 -3.47
CA PHE A 111 -8.85 -11.20 -3.27
C PHE A 111 -7.75 -10.71 -2.32
N ILE A 112 -7.32 -9.45 -2.45
CA ILE A 112 -6.32 -8.84 -1.57
C ILE A 112 -6.80 -8.85 -0.13
N PHE A 113 -7.99 -8.31 0.07
CA PHE A 113 -8.63 -8.22 1.36
C PHE A 113 -8.84 -9.63 1.95
N TYR A 114 -9.38 -10.59 1.19
CA TYR A 114 -9.53 -11.97 1.63
C TYR A 114 -8.20 -12.59 2.09
N THR A 115 -7.12 -12.29 1.38
CA THR A 115 -5.77 -12.76 1.73
C THR A 115 -5.29 -12.15 3.05
N ILE A 116 -5.52 -10.85 3.26
CA ILE A 116 -5.16 -10.16 4.52
C ILE A 116 -5.95 -10.73 5.69
N LYS A 117 -7.25 -11.04 5.52
CA LYS A 117 -8.08 -11.64 6.57
C LYS A 117 -7.60 -13.03 6.98
N ASN A 118 -7.30 -13.90 6.02
CA ASN A 118 -6.94 -15.30 6.30
C ASN A 118 -5.47 -15.48 6.69
N PHE A 119 -4.55 -14.73 6.07
CA PHE A 119 -3.12 -14.93 6.23
C PHE A 119 -2.40 -13.79 6.95
N GLY A 120 -3.07 -12.64 7.15
CA GLY A 120 -2.50 -11.45 7.76
C GLY A 120 -1.68 -10.59 6.79
N ALA A 121 -1.40 -9.36 7.21
CA ALA A 121 -0.71 -8.34 6.40
C ALA A 121 0.73 -8.74 5.97
N VAL A 122 1.43 -9.54 6.76
CA VAL A 122 2.78 -10.03 6.42
C VAL A 122 2.79 -10.84 5.12
N VAL A 123 1.75 -11.66 4.90
CA VAL A 123 1.67 -12.57 3.75
C VAL A 123 1.27 -11.82 2.50
N PHE A 124 0.36 -10.86 2.66
CA PHE A 124 0.04 -9.90 1.64
C PHE A 124 1.29 -9.15 1.15
N ALA A 125 2.11 -8.62 2.07
CA ALA A 125 3.36 -7.95 1.72
C ALA A 125 4.33 -8.88 0.96
N ILE A 126 4.46 -10.15 1.38
CA ILE A 126 5.28 -11.14 0.66
C ILE A 126 4.75 -11.35 -0.76
N ILE A 127 3.44 -11.58 -0.94
CA ILE A 127 2.82 -11.79 -2.26
C ILE A 127 3.05 -10.58 -3.19
N MET A 128 2.86 -9.37 -2.68
CA MET A 128 3.12 -8.12 -3.42
C MET A 128 4.58 -8.03 -3.87
N THR A 129 5.53 -8.28 -2.96
CA THR A 129 6.96 -8.23 -3.30
C THR A 129 7.35 -9.31 -4.31
N THR A 130 6.83 -10.53 -4.17
CA THR A 130 7.10 -11.63 -5.12
C THR A 130 6.56 -11.29 -6.51
N ARG A 131 5.35 -10.72 -6.60
CA ARG A 131 4.78 -10.29 -7.89
C ARG A 131 5.70 -9.27 -8.57
N VAL A 132 6.09 -8.22 -7.85
CA VAL A 132 6.97 -7.17 -8.39
C VAL A 132 8.33 -7.76 -8.81
N LEU A 133 8.89 -8.65 -8.00
CA LEU A 133 10.15 -9.33 -8.32
C LEU A 133 10.08 -10.17 -9.59
N ILE A 134 8.99 -10.93 -9.78
CA ILE A 134 8.80 -11.73 -10.99
C ILE A 134 8.69 -10.82 -12.21
N SER A 135 7.95 -9.71 -12.12
CA SER A 135 7.84 -8.73 -13.21
C SER A 135 9.19 -8.12 -13.56
N ILE A 136 10.02 -7.76 -12.57
CA ILE A 136 11.37 -7.24 -12.78
C ILE A 136 12.27 -8.31 -13.42
N ALA A 137 12.24 -9.54 -12.91
CA ALA A 137 13.02 -10.64 -13.46
C ALA A 137 12.65 -10.94 -14.91
N LEU A 138 11.36 -11.02 -15.22
CA LEU A 138 10.87 -11.22 -16.59
C LEU A 138 11.26 -10.06 -17.51
N SER A 139 11.19 -8.82 -17.03
CA SER A 139 11.62 -7.66 -17.81
C SER A 139 13.12 -7.72 -18.12
N VAL A 140 13.97 -8.07 -17.17
CA VAL A 140 15.41 -8.26 -17.41
C VAL A 140 15.69 -9.37 -18.42
N LEU A 141 14.97 -10.49 -18.31
CA LEU A 141 15.15 -11.64 -19.22
C LEU A 141 14.66 -11.36 -20.64
N LEU A 142 13.51 -10.68 -20.81
CA LEU A 142 12.90 -10.45 -22.13
C LEU A 142 13.53 -9.28 -22.89
N TYR A 143 14.02 -8.24 -22.20
CA TYR A 143 14.54 -7.03 -22.85
C TYR A 143 16.06 -7.05 -23.09
N GLU A 144 16.77 -8.11 -22.66
CA GLU A 144 18.24 -8.28 -22.80
C GLU A 144 19.04 -7.00 -22.48
N HIS A 145 18.53 -6.18 -21.55
CA HIS A 145 19.23 -4.98 -21.15
C HIS A 145 20.51 -5.37 -20.41
N LYS A 146 21.63 -4.72 -20.72
CA LYS A 146 22.88 -4.84 -19.96
C LYS A 146 22.61 -4.36 -18.54
N VAL A 147 22.22 -5.28 -17.67
CA VAL A 147 21.99 -5.00 -16.26
C VAL A 147 23.32 -4.55 -15.68
N THR A 148 23.40 -3.28 -15.29
CA THR A 148 24.53 -2.73 -14.55
C THR A 148 24.83 -3.63 -13.35
N SER A 149 26.10 -3.91 -13.05
CA SER A 149 26.48 -4.80 -11.94
C SER A 149 25.84 -4.42 -10.60
N THR A 150 25.58 -3.13 -10.38
CA THR A 150 24.85 -2.61 -9.22
C THR A 150 23.37 -3.06 -9.16
N GLY A 151 22.69 -3.17 -10.30
CA GLY A 151 21.30 -3.64 -10.39
C GLY A 151 21.16 -5.13 -10.10
N PHE A 152 22.13 -5.94 -10.54
CA PHE A 152 22.19 -7.36 -10.19
C PHE A 152 22.38 -7.56 -8.68
N PHE A 153 23.26 -6.77 -8.05
CA PHE A 153 23.44 -6.79 -6.60
C PHE A 153 22.16 -6.39 -5.85
N GLY A 154 21.48 -5.34 -6.29
CA GLY A 154 20.18 -4.94 -5.73
C GLY A 154 19.12 -6.05 -5.82
N LEU A 155 19.02 -6.70 -6.98
CA LEU A 155 18.09 -7.83 -7.18
C LEU A 155 18.41 -9.01 -6.24
N ALA A 156 19.69 -9.39 -6.12
CA ALA A 156 20.12 -10.46 -5.23
C ALA A 156 19.78 -10.17 -3.76
N VAL A 157 19.96 -8.92 -3.31
CA VAL A 157 19.61 -8.50 -1.94
C VAL A 157 18.10 -8.61 -1.69
N VAL A 158 17.26 -8.16 -2.63
CA VAL A 158 15.79 -8.21 -2.45
C VAL A 158 15.29 -9.66 -2.45
N VAL A 159 15.81 -10.51 -3.36
CA VAL A 159 15.49 -11.95 -3.37
C VAL A 159 15.91 -12.61 -2.06
N GLY A 160 17.11 -12.30 -1.55
CA GLY A 160 17.58 -12.76 -0.25
C GLY A 160 16.67 -12.34 0.91
N ALA A 161 16.22 -11.09 0.92
CA ALA A 161 15.30 -10.56 1.93
C ALA A 161 13.94 -11.26 1.90
N VAL A 162 13.38 -11.53 0.70
CA VAL A 162 12.12 -12.28 0.55
C VAL A 162 12.28 -13.72 1.01
N CYS A 163 13.35 -14.41 0.58
CA CYS A 163 13.67 -15.77 1.04
C CYS A 163 13.82 -15.84 2.57
N TYR A 164 14.49 -14.86 3.19
CA TYR A 164 14.61 -14.76 4.64
C TYR A 164 13.25 -14.57 5.33
N ARG A 165 12.38 -13.69 4.81
CA ARG A 165 11.02 -13.49 5.32
C ARG A 165 10.18 -14.77 5.22
N ILE A 166 10.30 -15.52 4.14
CA ILE A 166 9.60 -16.80 3.93
C ILE A 166 10.11 -17.86 4.92
N LYS A 167 11.42 -18.06 5.04
CA LYS A 167 12.01 -19.06 5.96
C LYS A 167 11.60 -18.77 7.41
N ARG A 168 11.68 -17.52 7.86
CA ARG A 168 11.27 -17.15 9.23
C ARG A 168 9.79 -17.38 9.49
N LYS A 169 8.94 -17.16 8.49
CA LYS A 169 7.51 -17.45 8.61
C LYS A 169 7.23 -18.96 8.62
N ALA A 170 7.97 -19.75 7.83
CA ALA A 170 7.87 -21.20 7.81
C ALA A 170 8.35 -21.85 9.13
N GLU A 171 9.34 -21.26 9.80
CA GLU A 171 9.82 -21.67 11.13
C GLU A 171 8.85 -21.35 12.28
N GLY A 172 7.68 -20.75 12.00
CA GLY A 172 6.68 -20.41 13.03
C GLY A 172 7.10 -19.30 14.01
N LYS A 173 8.28 -18.69 13.84
CA LYS A 173 8.73 -17.56 14.67
C LYS A 173 7.98 -16.31 14.25
N GLN A 174 6.98 -15.93 15.04
CA GLN A 174 6.21 -14.69 14.86
C GLN A 174 7.15 -13.49 14.66
N LEU A 175 6.94 -12.76 13.56
CA LEU A 175 7.69 -11.56 13.24
C LEU A 175 7.22 -10.45 14.19
N ILE A 176 8.11 -10.08 15.11
CA ILE A 176 7.99 -8.98 16.10
C ILE A 176 7.01 -9.29 17.24
N LYS A 177 7.51 -9.96 18.28
CA LYS A 177 6.96 -9.77 19.63
C LYS A 177 7.36 -8.35 20.05
N TRP A 178 6.45 -7.39 20.01
CA TRP A 178 6.65 -6.11 20.69
C TRP A 178 6.83 -6.43 22.18
N LYS A 179 8.08 -6.43 22.64
CA LYS A 179 8.45 -6.53 24.06
C LYS A 179 7.99 -5.23 24.73
N GLY A 180 6.72 -5.18 25.13
CA GLY A 180 6.13 -4.00 25.79
C GLY A 180 4.61 -3.88 25.72
N MET A 181 3.91 -4.60 24.83
CA MET A 181 2.43 -4.50 24.78
C MET A 181 1.73 -5.37 25.85
N GLY A 182 2.38 -6.44 26.32
CA GLY A 182 1.84 -7.26 27.41
C GLY A 182 1.80 -6.49 28.72
N GLU A 183 2.91 -5.86 29.09
CA GLU A 183 3.03 -5.11 30.34
C GLU A 183 2.11 -3.88 30.39
N LYS A 184 1.86 -3.23 29.25
CA LYS A 184 0.97 -2.05 29.18
C LYS A 184 -0.50 -2.44 29.28
N SER A 185 -0.90 -3.55 28.64
CA SER A 185 -2.27 -4.06 28.75
C SER A 185 -2.57 -4.64 30.13
N GLU A 186 -1.59 -5.25 30.79
CA GLU A 186 -1.72 -5.82 32.14
C GLU A 186 -1.86 -4.69 33.18
N LYS A 187 -1.06 -3.62 33.06
CA LYS A 187 -1.19 -2.40 33.87
C LYS A 187 -2.49 -1.63 33.61
N GLU A 188 -2.97 -1.56 32.36
CA GLU A 188 -4.28 -0.94 32.07
C GLU A 188 -5.45 -1.76 32.64
N ILE A 189 -5.35 -3.09 32.65
CA ILE A 189 -6.35 -3.97 33.28
C ILE A 189 -6.30 -3.86 34.80
N GLU A 190 -5.11 -3.81 35.41
CA GLU A 190 -4.94 -3.52 36.84
C GLU A 190 -5.53 -2.17 37.23
N LEU A 191 -5.21 -1.09 36.49
CA LEU A 191 -5.73 0.25 36.78
C LEU A 191 -7.25 0.34 36.64
N VAL A 192 -7.86 -0.36 35.68
CA VAL A 192 -9.32 -0.41 35.54
C VAL A 192 -9.97 -1.21 36.68
N GLN A 193 -9.35 -2.30 37.14
CA GLN A 193 -9.82 -3.03 38.32
C GLN A 193 -9.71 -2.17 39.60
N GLU A 194 -8.59 -1.48 39.79
CA GLU A 194 -8.33 -0.62 40.96
C GLU A 194 -9.32 0.56 41.01
N TRP A 195 -9.65 1.17 39.86
CA TRP A 195 -10.68 2.21 39.77
C TRP A 195 -12.09 1.70 40.09
N HIS A 196 -12.43 0.45 39.73
CA HIS A 196 -13.75 -0.11 40.04
C HIS A 196 -13.90 -0.44 41.53
N GLU A 197 -12.85 -0.92 42.19
CA GLU A 197 -12.89 -1.27 43.61
C GLU A 197 -13.09 -0.04 44.51
N HIS A 198 -12.59 1.13 44.09
CA HIS A 198 -12.74 2.40 44.82
C HIS A 198 -14.07 3.14 44.59
N ILE A 199 -14.87 2.76 43.59
CA ILE A 199 -16.18 3.39 43.32
C ILE A 199 -17.30 2.67 44.07
N ASP A 200 -17.09 1.43 44.50
CA ASP A 200 -18.07 0.60 45.20
C ASP A 200 -17.93 0.62 46.74
N THR A 201 -17.11 1.51 47.31
CA THR A 201 -16.99 1.77 48.77
C THR A 201 -17.49 3.16 49.17
#